data_AF-A0A0G1BC04-F1
#
_entry.id   AF-A0A0G1BC04-F1
#
_cell.length_a   1.000
_cell.length_b   1.000
_cell.length_c   1.000
_cell.angle_alpha   90.00
_cell.angle_beta   90.00
_cell.angle_gamma   90.00
#
_symmetry.space_group_name_H-M   'P 1'
#
loop_
_entity.id
_entity.type
_entity.pdbx_description
1 polymer ?
#
loop_
_entity_poly.entity_id
_entity_poly.type
_entity_poly.pdbx_seq_one_letter_code
_entity_poly.pdbx_strand_id
1 'polypeptide(L)'
;MRFFIALEIPTDSRQQLETVQQELEQIIPGIRLTNNGKLHLTIAFIGEQPDKLQGDLTQVLQKAAQGISPFSITPAYIDGFPSLHHTHTFWVGVKGDTDKLMVLSTNDGQF
;
A
#
# COMPACT_ATOMS: atom_id res chain seq x y z
N MET A 1 3.00 16.80 -11.12
CA MET A 1 2.37 15.48 -10.90
C MET A 1 2.39 15.13 -9.41
N ARG A 2 1.41 14.36 -8.93
CA ARG A 2 1.45 13.83 -7.55
C ARG A 2 2.11 12.46 -7.51
N PHE A 3 3.13 12.30 -6.68
CA PHE A 3 3.88 11.06 -6.55
C PHE A 3 3.63 10.35 -5.21
N PHE A 4 3.70 9.02 -5.26
CA PHE A 4 3.76 8.12 -4.11
C PHE A 4 4.59 6.89 -4.52
N ILE A 5 5.09 6.17 -3.53
CA ILE A 5 5.85 4.92 -3.70
C ILE A 5 4.96 3.79 -3.18
N ALA A 6 4.84 2.71 -3.93
CA ALA A 6 4.05 1.56 -3.54
C ALA A 6 4.66 0.24 -3.99
N LEU A 7 4.29 -0.83 -3.29
CA LEU A 7 4.48 -2.20 -3.74
C LEU A 7 3.23 -2.63 -4.51
N GLU A 8 3.43 -3.14 -5.72
CA GLU A 8 2.37 -3.78 -6.47
C GLU A 8 1.99 -5.10 -5.84
N ILE A 9 0.71 -5.44 -5.87
CA ILE A 9 0.24 -6.74 -5.42
C ILE A 9 0.54 -7.79 -6.50
N PRO A 10 1.27 -8.88 -6.15
CA PRO A 10 1.51 -10.00 -7.04
C PRO A 10 0.20 -10.60 -7.60
N THR A 11 0.21 -11.02 -8.86
CA THR A 11 -1.00 -11.52 -9.55
C THR A 11 -1.60 -12.75 -8.88
N ASP A 12 -0.78 -13.62 -8.31
CA ASP A 12 -1.18 -14.81 -7.55
C ASP A 12 -1.94 -14.47 -6.26
N SER A 13 -1.68 -13.31 -5.68
CA SER A 13 -2.33 -12.82 -4.46
C SER A 13 -3.68 -12.14 -4.73
N ARG A 14 -3.99 -11.80 -5.99
CA ARG A 14 -5.22 -11.07 -6.36
C ARG A 14 -6.49 -11.86 -6.06
N GLN A 15 -6.48 -13.18 -6.26
CA GLN A 15 -7.68 -14.00 -6.02
C GLN A 15 -8.07 -13.99 -4.54
N GLN A 16 -7.10 -14.02 -3.63
CA GLN A 16 -7.36 -13.95 -2.19
C GLN A 16 -7.95 -12.60 -1.79
N LEU A 17 -7.44 -11.51 -2.37
CA LEU A 17 -7.99 -10.17 -2.14
C LEU A 17 -9.40 -10.01 -2.71
N GLU A 18 -9.70 -10.64 -3.84
CA GLU A 18 -11.04 -10.63 -4.42
C GLU A 18 -12.05 -11.28 -3.48
N THR A 19 -11.70 -12.41 -2.84
CA THR A 19 -12.54 -13.03 -1.81
C THR A 19 -12.80 -12.07 -0.64
N VAL A 20 -11.78 -11.39 -0.14
CA VAL A 20 -11.94 -10.40 0.94
C VAL A 20 -12.84 -9.23 0.50
N GLN A 21 -12.71 -8.77 -0.73
CA GLN A 21 -13.57 -7.72 -1.29
C GLN A 21 -15.04 -8.16 -1.37
N GLN A 22 -15.29 -9.38 -1.84
CA GLN A 22 -16.65 -9.94 -1.90
C GLN A 22 -17.28 -10.05 -0.50
N GLU A 23 -16.52 -10.51 0.49
CA GLU A 23 -16.99 -10.56 1.89
C GLU A 23 -17.34 -9.17 2.43
N LEU A 24 -16.52 -8.16 2.12
CA LEU A 24 -16.79 -6.78 2.54
C LEU A 24 -18.06 -6.19 1.92
N GLU A 25 -18.34 -6.50 0.65
CA GLU A 25 -19.59 -6.05 -0.01
C GLU A 25 -20.83 -6.65 0.64
N GLN A 26 -20.75 -7.88 1.18
CA GLN A 26 -21.86 -8.50 1.91
C GLN A 26 -22.06 -7.87 3.31
N ILE A 27 -20.97 -7.48 3.97
CA ILE A 27 -21.02 -6.95 5.35
C ILE A 27 -21.37 -5.45 5.37
N ILE A 28 -20.93 -4.70 4.36
CA ILE A 28 -21.03 -3.23 4.32
C ILE A 28 -21.83 -2.80 3.08
N PRO A 29 -23.16 -2.66 3.22
CA PRO A 29 -24.01 -2.24 2.11
C PRO A 29 -23.56 -0.90 1.52
N GLY A 30 -23.35 -0.86 0.20
CA GLY A 30 -22.99 0.36 -0.51
C GLY A 30 -21.51 0.75 -0.43
N ILE A 31 -20.64 -0.10 0.11
CA ILE A 31 -19.19 0.11 0.07
C ILE A 31 -18.70 0.25 -1.38
N ARG A 32 -17.78 1.19 -1.61
CA ARG A 32 -17.10 1.35 -2.89
C ARG A 32 -15.68 0.82 -2.76
N LEU A 33 -15.44 -0.35 -3.32
CA LEU A 33 -14.12 -0.99 -3.27
C LEU A 33 -13.24 -0.55 -4.44
N THR A 34 -11.95 -0.40 -4.16
CA THR A 34 -10.93 -0.18 -5.19
C THR A 34 -10.86 -1.39 -6.11
N ASN A 35 -10.76 -1.18 -7.42
CA ASN A 35 -10.56 -2.28 -8.36
C ASN A 35 -9.33 -3.11 -7.96
N ASN A 36 -9.48 -4.45 -7.91
CA ASN A 36 -8.42 -5.37 -7.47
C ASN A 36 -7.08 -5.14 -8.21
N GLY A 37 -7.12 -4.88 -9.52
CA GLY A 37 -5.92 -4.59 -10.32
C GLY A 37 -5.24 -3.24 -10.03
N LYS A 38 -5.86 -2.38 -9.22
CA LYS A 38 -5.31 -1.10 -8.75
C LYS A 38 -4.89 -1.14 -7.28
N LEU A 39 -5.09 -2.26 -6.58
CA LEU A 39 -4.63 -2.42 -5.21
C LEU A 39 -3.10 -2.41 -5.18
N HIS A 40 -2.58 -1.69 -4.19
CA HIS A 40 -1.15 -1.55 -3.95
C HIS A 40 -0.94 -1.24 -2.46
N LEU A 41 0.21 -1.62 -1.93
CA LEU A 41 0.62 -1.21 -0.60
C LEU A 41 1.44 0.08 -0.72
N THR A 42 0.88 1.20 -0.29
CA THR A 42 1.62 2.47 -0.28
C THR A 42 2.69 2.43 0.80
N ILE A 43 3.92 2.78 0.44
CA ILE A 43 5.07 2.91 1.35
C ILE A 43 5.24 4.36 1.77
N ALA A 44 5.18 5.30 0.82
CA ALA A 44 5.40 6.72 1.11
C ALA A 44 4.61 7.64 0.18
N PHE A 45 4.06 8.72 0.73
CA PHE A 45 3.47 9.81 -0.04
C PHE A 45 4.50 10.93 -0.22
N ILE A 46 4.79 11.29 -1.48
CA ILE A 46 5.76 12.36 -1.81
C ILE A 46 5.03 13.68 -2.07
N GLY A 47 3.79 13.62 -2.58
CA GLY A 47 2.97 14.80 -2.85
C GLY A 47 3.22 15.40 -4.24
N GLU A 48 2.88 16.67 -4.40
CA GLU A 48 3.02 17.39 -5.67
C GLU A 48 4.49 17.70 -5.96
N GLN A 49 4.98 17.23 -7.11
CA GLN A 49 6.35 17.46 -7.55
C GLN A 49 6.42 17.74 -9.06
N PRO A 50 7.51 18.39 -9.52
CA PRO A 50 7.78 18.56 -10.95
C PRO A 50 8.04 17.22 -11.65
N ASP A 51 7.58 17.08 -12.89
CA ASP A 51 7.65 15.82 -13.66
C ASP A 51 9.08 15.30 -13.85
N LYS A 52 10.06 16.22 -13.91
CA LYS A 52 11.49 15.89 -13.98
C LYS A 52 11.98 15.01 -12.81
N LEU A 53 11.26 14.98 -11.68
CA LEU A 53 11.61 14.19 -10.51
C LEU A 53 11.47 12.68 -10.73
N GLN A 54 10.69 12.25 -11.74
CA GLN A 54 10.44 10.82 -12.00
C GLN A 54 11.73 10.01 -12.22
N GLY A 55 12.68 10.57 -12.98
CA GLY A 55 13.95 9.90 -13.27
C GLY A 55 14.80 9.71 -12.01
N ASP A 56 14.90 10.76 -11.20
CA ASP A 56 15.65 10.75 -9.94
C ASP A 56 15.04 9.76 -8.93
N LEU A 57 13.70 9.76 -8.81
CA LEU A 57 13.00 8.79 -7.94
C LEU A 57 13.27 7.35 -8.35
N THR A 58 13.31 7.07 -9.66
CA THR A 58 13.60 5.72 -10.15
C THR A 58 14.99 5.26 -9.71
N GLN A 59 16.01 6.12 -9.82
CA GLN A 59 17.38 5.79 -9.42
C GLN A 59 17.51 5.63 -7.89
N VAL A 60 16.85 6.50 -7.12
CA VAL A 60 16.86 6.43 -5.65
C VAL A 60 16.18 5.14 -5.18
N LEU A 61 15.02 4.79 -5.74
CA LEU A 61 14.30 3.57 -5.39
C LEU A 61 15.09 2.31 -5.71
N GLN A 62 15.78 2.26 -6.86
CA GLN A 62 16.66 1.14 -7.20
C GLN A 62 17.77 0.95 -6.16
N LYS A 63 18.39 2.04 -5.70
CA LYS A 63 19.43 1.98 -4.66
C LYS A 63 18.85 1.61 -3.30
N ALA A 64 17.69 2.16 -2.93
CA ALA A 64 17.04 1.86 -1.65
C ALA A 64 16.61 0.39 -1.55
N ALA A 65 16.22 -0.22 -2.67
CA ALA A 65 15.87 -1.63 -2.73
C ALA A 65 17.10 -2.57 -2.78
N GLN A 66 18.31 -2.07 -3.06
CA GLN A 66 19.50 -2.92 -3.09
C GLN A 66 19.81 -3.48 -1.70
N GLY A 67 20.07 -4.79 -1.64
CA GLY A 67 20.39 -5.50 -0.40
C GLY A 67 19.16 -5.98 0.38
N ILE A 68 17.95 -5.58 -0.01
CA ILE A 68 16.72 -6.10 0.57
C ILE A 68 16.37 -7.40 -0.16
N SER A 69 16.52 -8.52 0.54
CA SER A 69 16.06 -9.81 0.00
C SER A 69 14.53 -9.84 -0.12
N PRO A 70 13.98 -10.59 -1.08
CA PRO A 70 12.54 -10.82 -1.16
C PRO A 70 11.95 -11.20 0.20
N PHE A 71 10.75 -10.71 0.47
CA PHE A 71 10.10 -10.86 1.75
C PHE A 71 8.61 -11.09 1.59
N SER A 72 8.00 -11.62 2.64
CA SER A 72 6.57 -11.95 2.62
C SER A 72 5.82 -11.14 3.67
N ILE A 73 4.78 -10.46 3.20
CA ILE A 73 3.78 -9.83 4.05
C ILE A 73 2.42 -10.43 3.72
N THR A 74 1.53 -10.40 4.69
CA THR A 74 0.17 -10.94 4.55
C THR A 74 -0.84 -9.94 5.09
N PRO A 75 -2.02 -9.81 4.46
CA PRO A 75 -3.17 -9.13 5.07
C PRO A 75 -3.43 -9.66 6.49
N ALA A 76 -3.68 -8.74 7.42
CA ALA A 76 -3.80 -9.08 8.84
C ALA A 76 -5.13 -8.65 9.45
N TYR A 77 -5.56 -7.41 9.19
CA TYR A 77 -6.77 -6.83 9.74
C TYR A 77 -7.29 -5.73 8.83
N ILE A 78 -8.54 -5.34 9.03
CA ILE A 78 -9.20 -4.24 8.34
C ILE A 78 -9.46 -3.15 9.36
N ASP A 79 -9.18 -1.91 8.97
CA ASP A 79 -9.43 -0.73 9.78
C ASP A 79 -10.00 0.40 8.91
N GLY A 80 -10.45 1.47 9.55
CA GLY A 80 -11.12 2.59 8.91
C GLY A 80 -10.52 3.93 9.32
N PHE A 81 -10.40 4.85 8.36
CA PHE A 81 -9.98 6.22 8.62
C PHE A 81 -11.16 7.21 8.50
N PRO A 82 -11.31 8.20 9.40
CA PRO A 82 -10.49 8.44 10.60
C PRO A 82 -10.73 7.44 11.75
N SER A 83 -11.83 6.70 11.76
CA SER A 83 -12.08 5.59 12.69
C SER A 83 -13.10 4.61 12.11
N LEU A 84 -13.09 3.35 12.55
CA LEU A 84 -14.05 2.33 12.10
C LEU A 84 -15.52 2.77 12.19
N HIS A 85 -15.91 3.46 13.26
CA HIS A 85 -17.29 3.91 13.48
C HIS A 85 -17.73 5.05 12.56
N HIS A 86 -16.80 5.82 12.01
CA HIS A 86 -17.05 6.95 11.11
C HIS A 86 -16.08 6.89 9.92
N THR A 87 -16.04 5.74 9.26
CA THR A 87 -15.06 5.47 8.20
C THR A 87 -15.44 6.15 6.90
N HIS A 88 -14.49 6.87 6.31
CA HIS A 88 -14.57 7.30 4.90
C HIS A 88 -13.74 6.39 3.99
N THR A 89 -12.68 5.78 4.53
CA THR A 89 -11.78 4.90 3.78
C THR A 89 -11.46 3.67 4.61
N PHE A 90 -11.78 2.50 4.09
CA PHE A 90 -11.30 1.23 4.62
C PHE A 90 -9.93 0.90 4.05
N TRP A 91 -9.06 0.34 4.89
CA TRP A 91 -7.74 -0.13 4.49
C TRP A 91 -7.40 -1.43 5.20
N VAL A 92 -6.43 -2.14 4.64
CA VAL A 92 -5.98 -3.44 5.13
C VAL A 92 -4.59 -3.27 5.76
N GLY A 93 -4.48 -3.58 7.04
CA GLY A 93 -3.20 -3.71 7.71
C GLY A 93 -2.51 -5.01 7.33
N VAL A 94 -1.17 -5.00 7.36
CA VAL A 94 -0.34 -6.16 7.01
C VAL A 94 0.51 -6.63 8.19
N LYS A 95 0.92 -7.91 8.15
CA LYS A 95 1.86 -8.54 9.09
C LYS A 95 2.90 -9.38 8.35
N GLY A 96 3.88 -9.90 9.06
CA GLY A 96 4.99 -10.70 8.51
C GLY A 96 6.30 -9.94 8.62
N ASP A 97 7.07 -9.91 7.54
CA ASP A 97 8.37 -9.21 7.44
C ASP A 97 8.21 -7.67 7.36
N THR A 98 7.45 -7.10 8.30
CA THR A 98 7.16 -5.66 8.37
C THR A 98 8.38 -4.83 8.71
N ASP A 99 9.40 -5.41 9.34
CA ASP A 99 10.71 -4.82 9.54
C ASP A 99 11.39 -4.44 8.22
N LYS A 100 11.33 -5.33 7.21
CA LYS A 100 11.87 -5.05 5.87
C LYS A 100 11.05 -3.99 5.13
N LEU A 101 9.73 -3.96 5.34
CA LEU A 101 8.87 -2.89 4.84
C LEU A 101 9.24 -1.54 5.47
N MET A 102 9.55 -1.51 6.77
CA MET A 102 9.96 -0.29 7.47
C MET A 102 11.29 0.25 6.93
N VAL A 103 12.24 -0.62 6.57
CA VAL A 103 13.49 -0.19 5.92
C VAL A 103 13.22 0.58 4.62
N LEU A 104 12.24 0.14 3.82
CA LEU A 104 11.81 0.86 2.59
C LEU A 104 11.07 2.16 2.90
N SER A 105 10.37 2.22 4.03
CA SER A 105 9.50 3.33 4.44
C SER A 105 10.21 4.40 5.26
N THR A 106 11.46 4.20 5.68
CA THR A 106 12.09 5.08 6.67
C THR A 106 12.32 6.46 6.06
N ASN A 107 11.37 7.36 6.32
CA ASN A 107 11.56 8.80 6.32
C ASN A 107 12.25 9.14 7.65
N ASP A 108 13.42 9.78 7.61
CA ASP A 108 13.90 10.57 8.73
C ASP A 108 12.80 11.58 9.07
N GLY A 109 12.13 11.36 10.20
CA GLY A 109 10.80 11.90 10.47
C GLY A 109 10.67 13.41 10.28
N GLN A 110 9.86 13.81 9.31
CA GLN A 110 9.25 15.13 9.25
C GLN A 110 7.83 14.98 8.70
N PHE A 111 6.87 14.95 9.63
CA PHE A 111 5.52 15.45 9.40
C PHE A 111 5.43 16.84 10.00
#